data_AF-A0A9D3YHX0-F1
#
_entry.id   AF-A0A9D3YHX0-F1
#
_cell.length_a   1.000
_cell.length_b   1.000
_cell.length_c   1.000
_cell.angle_alpha   90.00
_cell.angle_beta   90.00
_cell.angle_gamma   90.00
#
_symmetry.space_group_name_H-M   'P 1'
#
loop_
_entity.id
_entity.type
_entity.pdbx_description
1 polymer ?
#
loop_
_entity_poly.entity_id
_entity_poly.type
_entity_poly.pdbx_seq_one_letter_code
_entity_poly.pdbx_strand_id
1 'polypeptide(L)'
;MQLIVDEAGMCPEPKCLVPIIASKAEQVVLIGDHMQLRPIIKCKEAAELGMDTSLFERYALNSDSEKLKNNVNFTMLDRQYRMVN
;
A
#
# COMPACT_ATOMS: atom_id res chain seq x y z
N MET A 1 0.99 -18.93 6.90
CA MET A 1 -0.37 -18.35 6.64
C MET A 1 -0.22 -16.99 5.96
N GLN A 2 -1.04 -16.64 4.97
CA GLN A 2 -0.93 -15.39 4.20
C GLN A 2 -2.08 -14.41 4.52
N LEU A 3 -1.76 -13.11 4.62
CA LEU A 3 -2.72 -12.01 4.69
C LEU A 3 -2.62 -11.19 3.40
N ILE A 4 -3.77 -10.94 2.76
CA ILE A 4 -3.85 -10.12 1.54
C ILE A 4 -4.67 -8.87 1.87
N VAL A 5 -4.15 -7.71 1.50
CA VAL A 5 -4.85 -6.43 1.58
C VAL A 5 -5.02 -5.90 0.16
N ASP A 6 -6.25 -5.94 -0.33
CA ASP A 6 -6.64 -5.36 -1.62
C ASP A 6 -6.97 -3.87 -1.47
N GLU A 7 -6.83 -3.11 -2.56
CA GLU A 7 -6.97 -1.65 -2.59
C GLU A 7 -6.16 -0.92 -1.50
N ALA A 8 -4.96 -1.43 -1.21
CA ALA A 8 -4.10 -0.95 -0.13
C ALA A 8 -3.65 0.51 -0.32
N GLY A 9 -3.62 0.99 -1.57
CA GLY A 9 -3.35 2.39 -1.92
C GLY A 9 -4.38 3.38 -1.34
N MET A 10 -5.63 2.93 -1.16
CA MET A 10 -6.73 3.74 -0.61
C MET A 10 -6.88 3.61 0.92
N CYS A 11 -6.07 2.75 1.56
CA CYS A 11 -6.19 2.46 2.99
C CYS A 11 -5.22 3.34 3.81
N PRO A 12 -5.70 4.14 4.79
CA PRO A 12 -4.80 4.82 5.72
C PRO A 12 -3.90 3.79 6.40
N GLU A 13 -2.62 4.07 6.51
CA GLU A 13 -1.66 3.11 7.06
C GLU A 13 -2.05 2.55 8.43
N PRO A 14 -2.48 3.36 9.42
CA PRO A 14 -2.89 2.81 10.72
C PRO A 14 -3.98 1.75 10.61
N LYS A 15 -4.90 1.92 9.64
CA LYS A 15 -5.97 0.95 9.37
C LYS A 15 -5.44 -0.32 8.70
N CYS A 16 -4.48 -0.17 7.78
CA CYS A 16 -3.82 -1.32 7.12
C CYS A 16 -3.03 -2.18 8.11
N LEU A 17 -2.46 -1.58 9.17
CA LEU A 17 -1.70 -2.30 10.20
C LEU A 17 -2.56 -3.16 11.13
N VAL A 18 -3.84 -2.81 11.34
CA VAL A 18 -4.74 -3.56 12.25
C VAL A 18 -4.79 -5.06 11.92
N PRO A 19 -5.13 -5.50 10.70
CA PRO A 19 -5.18 -6.92 10.38
C PRO A 19 -3.78 -7.56 10.36
N ILE A 20 -2.73 -6.81 10.00
CA ILE A 20 -1.35 -7.31 9.99
C ILE A 20 -0.95 -7.73 11.41
N ILE A 21 -1.12 -6.84 12.38
CA ILE A 21 -0.74 -7.05 13.78
C ILE A 21 -1.64 -8.09 14.46
N ALA A 22 -2.94 -8.10 14.14
CA ALA A 22 -3.89 -9.05 14.74
C ALA A 22 -3.74 -10.48 14.19
N SER A 23 -3.08 -10.64 13.03
CA SER A 23 -2.91 -11.94 12.39
C SER A 23 -1.63 -12.66 12.86
N LYS A 24 -1.59 -13.98 12.66
CA LYS A 24 -0.35 -14.78 12.70
C LYS A 24 0.22 -14.99 11.29
N ALA A 25 -0.01 -14.04 10.37
CA ALA A 25 0.44 -14.18 9.00
C ALA A 25 1.97 -14.13 8.93
N GLU A 26 2.56 -15.07 8.20
CA GLU A 26 4.00 -15.13 7.94
C GLU A 26 4.34 -14.37 6.64
N GLN A 27 3.32 -14.08 5.84
CA GLN A 27 3.44 -13.33 4.59
C GLN A 27 2.28 -12.34 4.48
N VAL A 28 2.60 -11.09 4.16
CA VAL A 28 1.63 -10.04 3.85
C VAL A 28 1.79 -9.67 2.38
N VAL A 29 0.67 -9.58 1.66
CA VAL A 29 0.61 -9.12 0.27
C VAL A 29 -0.25 -7.87 0.22
N LEU A 30 0.33 -6.75 -0.20
CA LEU A 30 -0.39 -5.50 -0.42
C LEU A 30 -0.61 -5.34 -1.92
N ILE A 31 -1.86 -5.17 -2.33
CA ILE A 31 -2.27 -4.99 -3.72
C ILE A 31 -2.91 -3.60 -3.83
N GLY A 32 -2.54 -2.84 -4.85
CA GLY A 32 -3.10 -1.52 -5.08
C GLY A 32 -2.37 -0.74 -6.18
N ASP A 33 -2.77 0.50 -6.33
CA ASP A 33 -2.18 1.46 -7.24
C ASP A 33 -2.04 2.82 -6.53
N HIS A 34 -0.80 3.25 -6.33
CA HIS A 34 -0.49 4.50 -5.63
C HIS A 34 -0.71 5.74 -6.49
N MET A 35 -0.95 5.57 -7.79
CA MET A 35 -1.30 6.66 -8.71
C MET A 35 -2.82 6.88 -8.81
N GLN A 36 -3.62 6.05 -8.14
CA GLN A 36 -5.07 6.21 -8.03
C GLN A 36 -5.46 7.00 -6.77
N LEU A 37 -6.68 6.78 -6.25
CA LEU A 37 -7.16 7.49 -5.08
C LEU A 37 -6.30 7.19 -3.84
N ARG A 38 -5.94 8.24 -3.10
CA ARG A 38 -5.32 8.15 -1.78
C ARG A 38 -6.38 8.01 -0.67
N PRO A 39 -6.00 7.63 0.55
CA PRO A 39 -6.90 7.60 1.71
C PRO A 39 -7.61 8.94 1.94
N ILE A 40 -8.91 8.89 2.18
CA ILE A 40 -9.72 10.08 2.46
C ILE A 40 -9.59 10.45 3.95
N ILE A 41 -8.87 11.52 4.23
CA ILE A 41 -8.67 12.04 5.59
C ILE A 41 -9.47 13.32 5.80
N LYS A 42 -10.44 13.30 6.74
CA LYS A 42 -11.31 14.45 7.02
C LYS A 42 -10.59 15.58 7.76
N CYS A 43 -9.63 15.24 8.61
CA CYS A 43 -8.82 16.22 9.33
C CYS A 43 -7.70 16.73 8.42
N LYS A 44 -7.77 18.01 8.02
CA LYS A 44 -6.78 18.61 7.12
C LYS A 44 -5.37 18.55 7.71
N GLU A 45 -5.22 18.90 8.99
CA GLU A 45 -3.93 18.85 9.68
C GLU A 45 -3.34 17.42 9.68
N ALA A 46 -4.16 16.40 9.92
CA ALA A 46 -3.69 15.01 9.88
C ALA A 46 -3.25 14.59 8.47
N ALA A 47 -3.95 15.04 7.42
CA ALA A 47 -3.55 14.82 6.04
C ALA A 47 -2.22 15.52 5.72
N GLU A 48 -2.05 16.78 6.13
CA GLU A 48 -0.81 17.56 5.97
C GLU A 48 0.37 16.92 6.73
N LEU A 49 0.11 16.23 7.83
CA LEU A 49 1.08 15.44 8.58
C LEU A 49 1.32 14.03 7.99
N GLY A 50 0.74 13.70 6.83
CA GLY A 50 1.00 12.49 6.07
C GLY A 50 0.04 11.31 6.34
N MET A 51 -1.07 11.53 7.04
CA MET A 51 -2.07 10.47 7.26
C MET A 51 -2.77 10.02 5.97
N ASP A 52 -2.69 10.83 4.91
CA ASP A 52 -3.17 10.50 3.56
C ASP A 52 -2.14 9.70 2.73
N THR A 53 -1.02 9.30 3.32
CA THR A 53 -0.06 8.38 2.68
C THR A 53 -0.36 6.96 3.14
N SER A 54 -0.69 6.07 2.20
CA SER A 54 -0.94 4.66 2.53
C SER A 54 0.37 3.89 2.79
N LEU A 55 0.26 2.74 3.46
CA LEU A 55 1.40 1.82 3.64
C LEU A 55 1.94 1.36 2.27
N PHE A 56 1.03 1.09 1.33
CA PHE A 56 1.36 0.69 -0.03
C PHE A 56 2.14 1.78 -0.77
N GLU A 57 1.65 3.02 -0.75
CA GLU A 57 2.31 4.17 -1.37
C GLU A 57 3.71 4.39 -0.77
N ARG A 58 3.85 4.30 0.56
CA ARG A 58 5.17 4.44 1.19
C ARG A 58 6.16 3.39 0.69
N TYR A 59 5.75 2.12 0.60
CA TYR A 59 6.64 1.09 0.06
C TYR A 59 6.92 1.30 -1.43
N ALA A 60 5.92 1.66 -2.22
CA ALA A 60 6.06 1.92 -3.66
C ALA A 60 7.05 3.06 -3.94
N LEU A 61 6.95 4.19 -3.23
CA LEU A 61 7.84 5.34 -3.41
C LEU A 61 9.28 5.08 -2.94
N ASN A 62 9.48 4.08 -2.09
CA ASN A 62 10.80 3.71 -1.56
C ASN A 62 11.31 2.38 -2.12
N SER A 63 10.70 1.86 -3.19
CA SER A 63 11.03 0.53 -3.76
C SER A 63 12.50 0.41 -4.17
N ASP A 64 13.12 1.52 -4.56
CA ASP A 64 14.51 1.55 -5.00
C ASP A 64 15.53 1.59 -3.84
N SER A 65 15.07 1.73 -2.59
CA SER A 65 15.98 1.75 -1.44
C SER A 65 16.59 0.37 -1.19
N GLU A 66 17.92 0.32 -1.02
CA GLU A 66 18.68 -0.92 -0.77
C GLU A 66 18.18 -1.69 0.47
N LYS A 67 17.65 -0.96 1.45
CA LYS A 67 17.04 -1.56 2.66
C LYS A 67 15.78 -2.36 2.33
N LEU A 68 14.96 -1.89 1.39
CA LEU A 68 13.69 -2.53 1.02
C LEU A 68 13.87 -3.64 0.00
N LYS A 69 14.79 -3.50 -0.97
CA LYS A 69 15.05 -4.54 -1.99
C LYS A 69 15.37 -5.92 -1.39
N ASN A 70 16.00 -5.95 -0.22
CA ASN A 70 16.36 -7.19 0.46
C ASN A 70 15.23 -7.82 1.29
N ASN A 71 14.13 -7.11 1.52
CA ASN A 71 13.07 -7.52 2.46
C ASN A 71 11.66 -7.49 1.87
N VAL A 72 11.47 -6.81 0.74
CA VAL A 72 10.16 -6.60 0.12
C VAL A 72 10.27 -6.90 -1.37
N ASN A 73 9.40 -7.77 -1.86
CA ASN A 73 9.26 -8.03 -3.28
C ASN A 73 8.23 -7.07 -3.87
N PHE A 74 8.59 -6.41 -4.97
CA PHE A 74 7.69 -5.56 -5.74
C PHE A 74 7.39 -6.22 -7.09
N THR A 75 6.14 -6.17 -7.51
CA THR A 75 5.71 -6.69 -8.81
C THR A 75 4.67 -5.75 -9.39
N MET A 76 4.93 -5.25 -10.60
CA MET A 76 3.99 -4.42 -11.34
C MET A 76 3.31 -5.26 -12.42
N LEU A 77 1.98 -5.17 -12.49
CA LEU A 77 1.22 -5.68 -13.63
C LEU A 77 1.24 -4.60 -14.71
N ASP A 78 1.90 -4.89 -15.83
CA ASP A 78 2.18 -3.93 -16.91
C ASP A 78 1.20 -4.03 -18.09
N ARG A 79 0.50 -5.16 -18.22
CA ARG A 79 -0.47 -5.38 -19.30
C ARG A 79 -1.89 -5.01 -18.86
N GLN A 80 -2.45 -3.99 -19.50
CA GLN A 80 -3.84 -3.58 -19.33
C GLN A 80 -4.77 -4.30 -20.31
N TYR A 81 -5.98 -4.65 -19.86
CA TYR A 81 -6.99 -5.39 -20.65
C TYR A 81 -8.35 -4.70 -20.73
N ARG A 82 -8.49 -3.48 -20.18
CA ARG A 82 -9.79 -2.78 -20.06
C ARG A 82 -10.02 -1.78 -21.17
N MET A 83 -9.00 -0.99 -21.51
CA MET A 83 -9.11 0.10 -22.46
C MET A 83 -8.70 -0.38 -23.85
N VAL A 84 -9.43 0.08 -24.86
CA VAL A 84 -9.00 -0.08 -26.26
C VAL A 84 -7.98 1.04 -26.54
N ASN A 85 -6.84 0.68 -27.12
CA ASN A 85 -5.81 1.63 -27.53
C ASN A 85 -6.28 2.53 -28.67
#